data_AF-Q9VPP5-F1
#
_entry.id   AF-Q9VPP5-F1
#
_cell.length_a   1.000
_cell.length_b   1.000
_cell.length_c   1.000
_cell.angle_alpha   90.00
_cell.angle_beta   90.00
_cell.angle_gamma   90.00
#
_symmetry.space_group_name_H-M   'P 1'
#
loop_
_entity.id
_entity.type
_entity.pdbx_description
1 polymer ?
#
loop_
_entity_poly.entity_id
_entity_poly.type
_entity_poly.pdbx_seq_one_letter_code
_entity_poly.pdbx_strand_id
1 'polypeptide(L)'
;MSDQEDVVVKKEKKCIENIDENDEEPDDVDFKDSGKISSLKALGPFIAGKENSRNTVYLSDVPDICKDKPCMLGVDEAGRGPVLGPMVYGISYCPLESNKALEDLGCADSKQLTEGKRDIIFNDINTKEYATSCVGWAVEIISPNTISTSMYRRSKCSLNEVSMDSAMGLIQQAIDAGVNIAEVYVDTVGPPEKYQEKLLKRFPSFKITVAKKADSTYPIVSAASICAKVTRDHALKVWSFPEGLVIKDNEFGSGYPGDPVTRRFLTEYIDLVFGFPRLVRFSWSTAENALADKAYDMEFDEPDSEKPKYAGTKLTKFFKGTTKSGEIIREECRFFKQRHLESVMEF
;
A
#
# COMPACT_ATOMS: atom_id res chain seq x y z
N MET A 1 -21.87 51.01 34.44
CA MET A 1 -21.12 50.76 33.21
C MET A 1 -20.75 49.27 33.25
N SER A 2 -21.76 48.45 32.95
CA SER A 2 -21.89 47.58 31.76
C SER A 2 -21.03 46.31 31.91
N ASP A 3 -21.61 45.20 32.38
CA ASP A 3 -22.28 44.13 31.58
C ASP A 3 -21.20 43.15 31.05
N GLN A 4 -21.23 41.81 31.13
CA GLN A 4 -22.25 40.76 31.28
C GLN A 4 -21.47 39.45 31.59
N GLU A 5 -21.81 38.69 32.64
CA GLU A 5 -22.73 37.52 32.73
C GLU A 5 -22.07 36.13 32.60
N ASP A 6 -22.24 35.37 33.69
CA ASP A 6 -21.92 33.98 33.97
C ASP A 6 -22.74 32.97 33.17
N VAL A 7 -22.19 31.76 32.92
CA VAL A 7 -22.96 30.50 33.07
C VAL A 7 -22.03 29.37 33.55
N VAL A 8 -22.24 28.92 34.79
CA VAL A 8 -21.73 27.67 35.37
C VAL A 8 -22.85 26.64 35.36
N VAL A 9 -22.61 25.42 34.86
CA VAL A 9 -23.52 24.27 35.04
C VAL A 9 -22.76 23.10 35.69
N LYS A 10 -23.09 22.84 36.96
CA LYS A 10 -22.86 21.57 37.68
C LYS A 10 -24.04 20.63 37.44
N LYS A 11 -23.77 19.32 37.35
CA LYS A 11 -24.60 18.15 37.76
C LYS A 11 -24.05 16.90 37.07
N GLU A 12 -24.06 15.68 37.58
CA GLU A 12 -24.26 15.06 38.89
C GLU A 12 -23.92 13.57 38.65
N LYS A 13 -23.24 12.89 39.58
CA LYS A 13 -23.01 11.43 39.52
C LYS A 13 -24.33 10.69 39.77
N LYS A 14 -24.62 9.66 38.98
CA LYS A 14 -25.54 8.57 39.34
C LYS A 14 -24.91 7.22 38.96
N CYS A 15 -24.71 6.39 39.98
CA CYS A 15 -24.43 4.96 39.87
C CYS A 15 -25.63 4.24 39.26
N ILE A 16 -25.37 3.28 38.37
CA ILE A 16 -26.29 2.21 38.02
C ILE A 16 -25.50 0.92 38.19
N GLU A 17 -25.88 0.15 39.22
CA GLU A 17 -25.47 -1.23 39.46
C GLU A 17 -26.39 -2.19 38.69
N ASN A 18 -25.80 -3.30 38.24
CA ASN A 18 -26.38 -4.62 37.96
C ASN A 18 -27.50 -4.74 36.92
N ILE A 19 -27.17 -5.20 35.70
CA ILE A 19 -28.05 -6.07 34.88
C ILE A 19 -27.21 -7.08 34.08
N ASP A 20 -27.52 -8.35 34.37
CA ASP A 20 -27.37 -9.62 33.64
C ASP A 20 -26.02 -10.16 33.16
N GLU A 21 -25.66 -11.27 33.82
CA GLU A 21 -24.86 -12.39 33.39
C GLU A 21 -25.51 -13.08 32.17
N ASN A 22 -24.75 -13.22 31.07
CA ASN A 22 -24.77 -14.32 30.09
C ASN A 22 -24.23 -13.76 28.75
N ASP A 23 -22.92 -13.82 28.54
CA ASP A 23 -22.37 -13.85 27.18
C ASP A 23 -21.12 -14.73 27.20
N GLU A 24 -21.16 -15.73 26.34
CA GLU A 24 -20.27 -16.88 26.23
C GLU A 24 -18.79 -16.46 26.08
N GLU A 25 -17.89 -17.11 26.83
CA GLU A 25 -16.45 -16.99 26.59
C GLU A 25 -16.14 -17.43 25.15
N PRO A 26 -15.38 -16.65 24.36
CA PRO A 26 -14.92 -17.12 23.07
C PRO A 26 -13.85 -18.19 23.31
N ASP A 27 -14.10 -19.39 22.79
CA ASP A 27 -13.19 -20.53 22.79
C ASP A 27 -11.72 -20.10 22.56
N ASP A 28 -10.84 -20.44 23.51
CA ASP A 28 -9.38 -20.37 23.37
C ASP A 28 -8.94 -21.33 22.25
N VAL A 29 -8.98 -20.85 21.00
CA VAL A 29 -8.40 -21.58 19.86
C VAL A 29 -6.89 -21.34 19.86
N ASP A 30 -6.13 -22.39 20.16
CA ASP A 30 -4.66 -22.42 20.05
C ASP A 30 -4.24 -22.12 18.59
N PHE A 31 -4.02 -20.84 18.28
CA PHE A 31 -3.59 -20.36 16.97
C PHE A 31 -2.10 -20.68 16.78
N LYS A 32 -1.81 -21.93 16.42
CA LYS A 32 -0.52 -22.24 15.78
C LYS A 32 -0.47 -21.50 14.44
N ASP A 33 0.59 -20.72 14.24
CA ASP A 33 0.97 -20.03 13.00
C ASP A 33 1.08 -21.05 11.85
N SER A 34 -0.07 -21.46 11.32
CA SER A 34 -0.13 -22.10 10.03
C SER A 34 0.11 -20.99 9.03
N GLY A 35 1.30 -20.92 8.44
CA GLY A 35 1.65 -19.97 7.38
C GLY A 35 0.82 -20.11 6.09
N LYS A 36 -0.40 -20.65 6.18
CA LYS A 36 -1.37 -20.91 5.13
C LYS A 36 -2.70 -20.25 5.48
N ILE A 37 -3.35 -19.66 4.49
CA ILE A 37 -4.67 -19.06 4.58
C ILE A 37 -5.68 -20.11 4.11
N SER A 38 -6.17 -20.94 5.04
CA SER A 38 -7.13 -22.02 4.75
C SER A 38 -8.60 -21.59 4.86
N SER A 39 -8.86 -20.38 5.36
CA SER A 39 -10.20 -19.81 5.54
C SER A 39 -10.09 -18.31 5.78
N LEU A 40 -11.24 -17.62 5.81
CA LEU A 40 -11.29 -16.21 6.21
C LEU A 40 -10.70 -16.00 7.62
N LYS A 41 -10.95 -16.93 8.56
CA LYS A 41 -10.45 -16.85 9.94
C LYS A 41 -8.92 -16.93 10.03
N ALA A 42 -8.26 -17.58 9.07
CA ALA A 42 -6.80 -17.69 9.03
C ALA A 42 -6.11 -16.45 8.44
N LEU A 43 -6.84 -15.60 7.71
CA LEU A 43 -6.28 -14.42 7.04
C LEU A 43 -5.73 -13.39 8.02
N GLY A 44 -6.50 -13.02 9.05
CA GLY A 44 -6.09 -12.06 10.06
C GLY A 44 -4.80 -12.47 10.79
N PRO A 45 -4.75 -13.67 11.40
CA PRO A 45 -3.54 -14.20 12.03
C PRO A 45 -2.34 -14.27 11.09
N PHE A 46 -2.53 -14.68 9.82
CA PHE A 46 -1.46 -14.70 8.83
C PHE A 46 -0.87 -13.31 8.62
N ILE A 47 -1.71 -12.28 8.44
CA ILE A 47 -1.24 -10.91 8.20
C ILE A 47 -0.58 -10.34 9.47
N ALA A 48 -1.20 -10.55 10.64
CA ALA A 48 -0.67 -10.07 11.92
C ALA A 48 0.71 -10.67 12.26
N GLY A 49 1.00 -11.89 11.78
CA GLY A 49 2.31 -12.53 11.92
C GLY A 49 3.40 -11.98 10.99
N LYS A 50 3.10 -11.01 10.11
CA LYS A 50 4.07 -10.41 9.17
C LYS A 50 4.44 -8.98 9.57
N GLU A 51 5.62 -8.55 9.12
CA GLU A 51 6.10 -7.19 9.36
C GLU A 51 5.44 -6.19 8.40
N ASN A 52 4.57 -5.32 8.93
CA ASN A 52 3.80 -4.33 8.14
C ASN A 52 4.65 -3.31 7.36
N SER A 53 5.95 -3.14 7.67
CA SER A 53 6.85 -2.23 6.95
C SER A 53 7.38 -2.76 5.62
N ARG A 54 7.13 -4.03 5.31
CA ARG A 54 7.64 -4.72 4.12
C ARG A 54 6.50 -5.30 3.30
N ASN A 55 6.76 -5.53 2.02
CA ASN A 55 5.79 -6.23 1.19
C ASN A 55 5.66 -7.67 1.68
N THR A 56 4.43 -8.16 1.70
CA THR A 56 4.13 -9.57 2.01
C THR A 56 3.47 -10.19 0.80
N VAL A 57 4.00 -11.33 0.34
CA VAL A 57 3.38 -12.11 -0.72
C VAL A 57 2.83 -13.42 -0.15
N TYR A 58 1.64 -13.80 -0.59
CA TYR A 58 1.04 -15.09 -0.30
C TYR A 58 0.53 -15.73 -1.60
N LEU A 59 0.80 -17.01 -1.78
CA LEU A 59 0.29 -17.84 -2.86
C LEU A 59 -0.44 -19.03 -2.23
N SER A 60 -1.69 -19.28 -2.66
CA SER A 60 -2.45 -20.45 -2.24
C SER A 60 -1.80 -21.74 -2.76
N ASP A 61 -2.15 -22.89 -2.17
CA ASP A 61 -1.75 -24.17 -2.74
C ASP A 61 -2.28 -24.26 -4.20
N VAL A 62 -1.41 -24.64 -5.14
CA VAL A 62 -1.76 -24.72 -6.56
C VAL A 62 -2.57 -26.00 -6.81
N PRO A 63 -3.84 -25.91 -7.27
CA PRO A 63 -4.62 -27.10 -7.60
C PRO A 63 -3.95 -27.89 -8.73
N ASP A 64 -3.89 -29.21 -8.62
CA ASP A 64 -3.15 -30.03 -9.60
C ASP A 64 -3.69 -29.89 -11.03
N ILE A 65 -5.01 -29.71 -11.18
CA ILE A 65 -5.63 -29.45 -12.49
C ILE A 65 -5.09 -28.20 -13.18
N CYS A 66 -4.63 -27.19 -12.41
CA CYS A 66 -4.06 -25.95 -12.94
C CYS A 66 -2.64 -26.13 -13.50
N LYS A 67 -1.96 -27.23 -13.15
CA LYS A 67 -0.65 -27.58 -13.70
C LYS A 67 -0.78 -28.28 -15.05
N ASP A 68 -1.83 -29.07 -15.21
CA ASP A 68 -2.05 -29.86 -16.43
C ASP A 68 -2.84 -29.09 -17.50
N LYS A 69 -3.91 -28.40 -17.11
CA LYS A 69 -4.85 -27.76 -18.05
C LYS A 69 -4.53 -26.28 -18.29
N PRO A 70 -4.80 -25.76 -19.51
CA PRO A 70 -4.65 -24.34 -19.79
C PRO A 70 -5.59 -23.51 -18.89
N CYS A 71 -5.01 -22.52 -18.21
CA CYS A 71 -5.67 -21.67 -17.24
C CYS A 71 -5.87 -20.24 -17.75
N MET A 72 -6.96 -19.62 -17.30
CA MET A 72 -7.10 -18.16 -17.29
C MET A 72 -6.60 -17.60 -15.96
N LEU A 73 -6.01 -16.41 -16.01
CA LEU A 73 -5.56 -15.67 -14.84
C LEU A 73 -6.17 -14.26 -14.86
N GLY A 74 -6.75 -13.84 -13.75
CA GLY A 74 -7.26 -12.49 -13.51
C GLY A 74 -6.31 -11.71 -12.59
N VAL A 75 -6.14 -10.42 -12.84
CA VAL A 75 -5.33 -9.50 -12.03
C VAL A 75 -6.16 -8.27 -11.70
N ASP A 76 -6.20 -7.90 -10.42
CA ASP A 76 -6.81 -6.66 -9.95
C ASP A 76 -6.09 -6.15 -8.68
N GLU A 77 -6.41 -4.92 -8.25
CA GLU A 77 -5.87 -4.33 -7.04
C GLU A 77 -6.93 -3.77 -6.09
N ALA A 78 -6.53 -3.55 -4.84
CA ALA A 78 -7.29 -2.85 -3.83
C ALA A 78 -6.42 -1.82 -3.11
N GLY A 79 -7.02 -0.69 -2.74
CA GLY A 79 -6.33 0.32 -1.96
C GLY A 79 -5.35 1.21 -2.75
N ARG A 80 -5.56 1.42 -4.05
CA ARG A 80 -4.74 2.37 -4.83
C ARG A 80 -4.92 3.84 -4.41
N GLY A 81 -6.13 4.26 -4.03
CA GLY A 81 -6.46 5.66 -3.71
C GLY A 81 -6.22 6.16 -2.27
N PRO A 82 -6.37 5.34 -1.21
CA PRO A 82 -6.17 5.75 0.18
C PRO A 82 -4.81 6.40 0.47
N VAL A 83 -4.80 7.39 1.36
CA VAL A 83 -3.58 7.93 1.98
C VAL A 83 -3.09 7.06 3.14
N LEU A 84 -3.97 6.22 3.70
CA LEU A 84 -3.63 5.26 4.75
C LEU A 84 -3.65 3.81 4.24
N GLY A 85 -2.75 2.99 4.77
CA GLY A 85 -2.79 1.54 4.63
C GLY A 85 -2.07 0.99 3.40
N PRO A 86 -2.03 -0.34 3.27
CA PRO A 86 -1.37 -1.01 2.15
C PRO A 86 -2.16 -0.91 0.84
N MET A 87 -1.44 -1.07 -0.27
CA MET A 87 -2.04 -1.37 -1.57
C MET A 87 -1.89 -2.87 -1.80
N VAL A 88 -2.96 -3.57 -2.13
CA VAL A 88 -2.93 -5.03 -2.31
C VAL A 88 -3.17 -5.34 -3.78
N TYR A 89 -2.23 -6.04 -4.41
CA TYR A 89 -2.45 -6.67 -5.70
C TYR A 89 -2.92 -8.11 -5.48
N GLY A 90 -3.88 -8.56 -6.27
CA GLY A 90 -4.39 -9.92 -6.25
C GLY A 90 -4.37 -10.54 -7.63
N ILE A 91 -4.09 -11.84 -7.67
CA ILE A 91 -4.33 -12.69 -8.83
C ILE A 91 -5.22 -13.86 -8.45
N SER A 92 -6.01 -14.34 -9.40
CA SER A 92 -6.72 -15.61 -9.31
C SER A 92 -6.57 -16.35 -10.63
N TYR A 93 -6.48 -17.68 -10.59
CA TYR A 93 -6.35 -18.52 -11.77
C TYR A 93 -7.17 -19.80 -11.64
N CYS A 94 -7.69 -20.28 -12.76
CA CYS A 94 -8.37 -21.58 -12.86
C CYS A 94 -8.35 -22.09 -14.32
N PRO A 95 -8.60 -23.39 -14.57
CA PRO A 95 -8.70 -23.93 -15.91
C PRO A 95 -9.80 -23.22 -16.72
N LEU A 96 -9.59 -23.04 -18.03
CA LEU A 96 -10.57 -22.36 -18.91
C LEU A 96 -11.97 -22.99 -18.88
N GLU A 97 -12.05 -24.30 -18.65
CA GLU A 97 -13.30 -25.07 -18.54
C GLU A 97 -13.99 -24.93 -17.16
N SER A 98 -13.31 -24.37 -16.15
CA SER A 98 -13.81 -24.25 -14.76
C SER A 98 -14.53 -22.93 -14.48
N ASN A 99 -14.99 -22.21 -15.52
CA ASN A 99 -15.73 -20.94 -15.34
C ASN A 99 -16.96 -21.07 -14.43
N LYS A 100 -17.60 -22.24 -14.45
CA LYS A 100 -18.74 -22.55 -13.59
C LYS A 100 -18.41 -22.42 -12.10
N ALA A 101 -17.20 -22.79 -11.67
CA ALA A 101 -16.81 -22.63 -10.27
C ALA A 101 -16.78 -21.15 -9.84
N LEU A 102 -16.39 -20.24 -10.73
CA LEU A 102 -16.41 -18.79 -10.48
C LEU A 102 -17.84 -18.23 -10.44
N GLU A 103 -18.73 -18.76 -11.28
CA GLU A 103 -20.16 -18.43 -11.25
C GLU A 103 -20.81 -18.91 -9.95
N ASP A 104 -20.53 -20.15 -9.54
CA ASP A 104 -21.06 -20.75 -8.30
C ASP A 104 -20.52 -20.04 -7.04
N LEU A 105 -19.31 -19.48 -7.10
CA LEU A 105 -18.77 -18.58 -6.07
C LEU A 105 -19.46 -17.21 -6.02
N GLY A 106 -20.27 -16.84 -7.02
CA GLY A 106 -20.91 -15.53 -7.09
C GLY A 106 -19.98 -14.41 -7.60
N CYS A 107 -18.84 -14.76 -8.21
CA CYS A 107 -17.89 -13.77 -8.75
C CYS A 107 -18.45 -13.04 -9.99
N ALA A 108 -19.45 -13.60 -10.68
CA ALA A 108 -20.06 -12.98 -11.86
C ALA A 108 -20.95 -11.76 -11.54
N ASP A 109 -21.54 -11.71 -10.34
CA ASP A 109 -22.43 -10.63 -9.90
C ASP A 109 -21.67 -9.47 -9.23
N SER A 110 -20.46 -9.18 -9.71
CA SER A 110 -19.48 -8.28 -9.05
C SER A 110 -19.92 -6.81 -8.90
N LYS A 111 -21.11 -6.45 -9.38
CA LYS A 111 -21.72 -5.14 -9.18
C LYS A 111 -22.01 -4.91 -7.70
N GLN A 112 -21.15 -4.11 -7.06
CA GLN A 112 -21.29 -3.62 -5.69
C GLN A 112 -21.50 -4.73 -4.64
N LEU A 113 -20.59 -5.70 -4.59
CA LEU A 113 -20.53 -6.64 -3.48
C LEU A 113 -20.22 -5.90 -2.17
N THR A 114 -21.08 -6.08 -1.18
CA THR A 114 -20.86 -5.62 0.20
C THR A 114 -19.65 -6.32 0.81
N GLU A 115 -18.99 -5.72 1.81
CA GLU A 115 -17.88 -6.33 2.55
C GLU A 115 -18.20 -7.76 3.03
N GLY A 116 -19.33 -7.95 3.73
CA GLY A 116 -19.72 -9.29 4.19
C GLY A 116 -19.92 -10.32 3.07
N LYS A 117 -20.30 -9.89 1.85
CA LYS A 117 -20.38 -10.81 0.70
C LYS A 117 -19.00 -11.16 0.18
N ARG A 118 -18.08 -10.19 0.11
CA ARG A 118 -16.68 -10.43 -0.28
C ARG A 118 -16.02 -11.44 0.69
N ASP A 119 -16.28 -11.30 1.98
CA ASP A 119 -15.79 -12.19 3.02
C ASP A 119 -16.32 -13.63 2.87
N ILE A 120 -17.61 -13.80 2.56
CA ILE A 120 -18.20 -15.12 2.28
C ILE A 120 -17.54 -15.75 1.05
N ILE A 121 -17.43 -15.02 -0.06
CA ILE A 121 -16.83 -15.54 -1.30
C ILE A 121 -15.37 -15.92 -1.08
N PHE A 122 -14.60 -15.08 -0.39
CA PHE A 122 -13.22 -15.37 -0.05
C PHE A 122 -13.11 -16.62 0.85
N ASN A 123 -14.00 -16.78 1.82
CA ASN A 123 -14.05 -17.99 2.62
C ASN A 123 -14.35 -19.22 1.75
N ASP A 124 -15.31 -19.12 0.83
CA ASP A 124 -15.72 -20.22 -0.01
C ASP A 124 -14.63 -20.64 -1.01
N ILE A 125 -13.87 -19.68 -1.57
CA ILE A 125 -12.67 -19.95 -2.39
C ILE A 125 -11.68 -20.87 -1.67
N ASN A 126 -11.56 -20.71 -0.34
CA ASN A 126 -10.58 -21.44 0.47
C ASN A 126 -11.14 -22.69 1.16
N THR A 127 -12.46 -22.90 1.18
CA THR A 127 -13.09 -23.97 1.98
C THR A 127 -14.01 -24.90 1.20
N LYS A 128 -14.57 -24.47 0.06
CA LYS A 128 -15.48 -25.29 -0.74
C LYS A 128 -14.67 -26.13 -1.72
N GLU A 129 -14.89 -27.44 -1.68
CA GLU A 129 -14.16 -28.42 -2.52
C GLU A 129 -14.20 -28.07 -4.01
N TYR A 130 -15.37 -27.66 -4.53
CA TYR A 130 -15.53 -27.29 -5.93
C TYR A 130 -14.65 -26.08 -6.33
N ALA A 131 -14.34 -25.18 -5.39
CA ALA A 131 -13.46 -24.05 -5.62
C ALA A 131 -12.00 -24.42 -5.37
N THR A 132 -11.66 -25.02 -4.22
CA THR A 132 -10.28 -25.38 -3.85
C THR A 132 -9.65 -26.39 -4.82
N SER A 133 -10.47 -27.19 -5.51
CA SER A 133 -10.01 -28.17 -6.50
C SER A 133 -9.54 -27.57 -7.82
N CYS A 134 -9.92 -26.34 -8.15
CA CYS A 134 -9.65 -25.74 -9.46
C CYS A 134 -9.32 -24.24 -9.46
N VAL A 135 -9.54 -23.52 -8.36
CA VAL A 135 -9.26 -22.09 -8.23
C VAL A 135 -8.07 -21.89 -7.30
N GLY A 136 -7.02 -21.28 -7.82
CA GLY A 136 -5.90 -20.78 -7.01
C GLY A 136 -5.86 -19.25 -7.02
N TRP A 137 -5.15 -18.68 -6.06
CA TRP A 137 -5.02 -17.23 -5.93
C TRP A 137 -3.71 -16.85 -5.25
N ALA A 138 -3.29 -15.60 -5.45
CA ALA A 138 -2.16 -15.02 -4.74
C ALA A 138 -2.39 -13.53 -4.51
N VAL A 139 -1.75 -12.98 -3.48
CA VAL A 139 -1.80 -11.55 -3.18
C VAL A 139 -0.42 -11.03 -2.81
N GLU A 140 -0.15 -9.79 -3.19
CA GLU A 140 0.95 -9.00 -2.67
C GLU A 140 0.39 -7.80 -1.89
N ILE A 141 0.68 -7.74 -0.60
CA ILE A 141 0.40 -6.61 0.28
C ILE A 141 1.59 -5.67 0.20
N ILE A 142 1.45 -4.57 -0.54
CA ILE A 142 2.49 -3.54 -0.69
C ILE A 142 2.35 -2.56 0.47
N SER A 143 3.38 -2.47 1.30
CA SER A 143 3.32 -1.63 2.49
C SER A 143 3.25 -0.13 2.15
N PRO A 144 2.53 0.69 2.94
CA PRO A 144 2.56 2.16 2.80
C PRO A 144 3.98 2.74 2.85
N ASN A 145 4.88 2.11 3.63
CA ASN A 145 6.29 2.44 3.68
C ASN A 145 7.01 2.15 2.35
N THR A 146 6.79 0.99 1.73
CA THR A 146 7.34 0.66 0.40
C THR A 146 6.85 1.64 -0.66
N ILE A 147 5.57 1.99 -0.63
CA ILE A 147 4.98 2.95 -1.57
C ILE A 147 5.66 4.32 -1.41
N SER A 148 5.74 4.83 -0.18
CA SER A 148 6.34 6.13 0.13
C SER A 148 7.82 6.18 -0.26
N THR A 149 8.60 5.20 0.20
CA THR A 149 10.04 5.12 -0.07
C THR A 149 10.34 4.93 -1.55
N SER A 150 9.51 4.20 -2.30
CA SER A 150 9.68 4.03 -3.76
C SER A 150 9.43 5.33 -4.52
N MET A 151 8.37 6.07 -4.14
CA MET A 151 8.04 7.34 -4.79
C MET A 151 9.02 8.48 -4.45
N TYR A 152 9.64 8.45 -3.27
CA TYR A 152 10.67 9.40 -2.84
C TYR A 152 12.12 8.97 -3.14
N ARG A 153 12.33 7.90 -3.93
CA ARG A 153 13.68 7.56 -4.39
C ARG A 153 14.26 8.72 -5.20
N ARG A 154 15.59 8.89 -5.13
CA ARG A 154 16.35 9.85 -5.96
C ARG A 154 16.06 9.66 -7.45
N SER A 155 15.92 8.40 -7.89
CA SER A 155 15.33 8.07 -9.19
C SER A 155 13.84 7.85 -9.00
N LYS A 156 13.02 8.77 -9.55
CA LYS A 156 11.56 8.77 -9.36
C LYS A 156 10.96 7.47 -9.87
N CYS A 157 10.37 6.67 -8.98
CA CYS A 157 9.53 5.54 -9.34
C CYS A 157 8.06 5.93 -9.15
N SER A 158 7.27 5.84 -10.22
CA SER A 158 5.85 6.23 -10.14
C SER A 158 5.01 5.12 -9.51
N LEU A 159 3.85 5.47 -8.94
CA LEU A 159 2.90 4.48 -8.42
C LEU A 159 2.47 3.47 -9.51
N ASN A 160 2.40 3.91 -10.77
CA ASN A 160 2.08 3.02 -11.88
C ASN A 160 3.17 1.96 -12.12
N GLU A 161 4.45 2.28 -11.89
CA GLU A 161 5.53 1.32 -12.02
C GLU A 161 5.49 0.30 -10.88
N VAL A 162 5.33 0.76 -9.64
CA VAL A 162 5.14 -0.11 -8.48
C VAL A 162 3.96 -1.07 -8.71
N SER A 163 2.83 -0.54 -9.19
CA SER A 163 1.65 -1.32 -9.57
C SER A 163 1.93 -2.38 -10.63
N MET A 164 2.61 -2.00 -11.73
CA MET A 164 2.91 -2.91 -12.84
C MET A 164 3.90 -4.00 -12.41
N ASP A 165 4.92 -3.64 -11.64
CA ASP A 165 5.94 -4.58 -11.16
C ASP A 165 5.35 -5.62 -10.22
N SER A 166 4.44 -5.21 -9.32
CA SER A 166 3.70 -6.14 -8.44
C SER A 166 2.82 -7.11 -9.22
N ALA A 167 2.04 -6.61 -10.19
CA ALA A 167 1.24 -7.47 -11.06
C ALA A 167 2.09 -8.48 -11.84
N MET A 168 3.19 -8.04 -12.44
CA MET A 168 4.13 -8.93 -13.14
C MET A 168 4.79 -9.94 -12.20
N GLY A 169 5.13 -9.52 -10.98
CA GLY A 169 5.72 -10.38 -9.95
C GLY A 169 4.77 -11.48 -9.49
N LEU A 170 3.47 -11.20 -9.34
CA LEU A 170 2.47 -12.21 -9.02
C LEU A 170 2.25 -13.20 -10.18
N ILE A 171 2.17 -12.71 -11.42
CA ILE A 171 2.08 -13.58 -12.61
C ILE A 171 3.30 -14.50 -12.68
N GLN A 172 4.51 -13.96 -12.47
CA GLN A 172 5.73 -14.76 -12.47
C GLN A 172 5.71 -15.84 -11.39
N GLN A 173 5.22 -15.54 -10.19
CA GLN A 173 5.11 -16.53 -9.12
C GLN A 173 4.14 -17.66 -9.44
N ALA A 174 3.02 -17.37 -10.11
CA ALA A 174 2.11 -18.41 -10.59
C ALA A 174 2.79 -19.33 -11.62
N ILE A 175 3.60 -18.77 -12.53
CA ILE A 175 4.40 -19.56 -13.49
C ILE A 175 5.41 -20.43 -12.75
N ASP A 176 6.15 -19.85 -11.81
CA ASP A 176 7.21 -20.54 -11.07
C ASP A 176 6.64 -21.67 -10.18
N ALA A 177 5.39 -21.54 -9.75
CA ALA A 177 4.64 -22.56 -9.03
C ALA A 177 4.03 -23.66 -9.94
N GLY A 178 4.18 -23.53 -11.26
CA GLY A 178 3.78 -24.54 -12.25
C GLY A 178 2.38 -24.34 -12.85
N VAL A 179 1.75 -23.18 -12.69
CA VAL A 179 0.43 -22.91 -13.30
C VAL A 179 0.57 -22.80 -14.83
N ASN A 180 -0.21 -23.58 -15.58
CA ASN A 180 -0.22 -23.59 -17.03
C ASN A 180 -1.09 -22.45 -17.58
N ILE A 181 -0.58 -21.21 -17.51
CA ILE A 181 -1.30 -20.00 -17.93
C ILE A 181 -1.41 -19.94 -19.46
N ALA A 182 -2.64 -19.78 -19.97
CA ALA A 182 -2.92 -19.55 -21.38
C ALA A 182 -3.42 -18.11 -21.65
N GLU A 183 -4.30 -17.60 -20.79
CA GLU A 183 -4.91 -16.27 -20.93
C GLU A 183 -4.73 -15.43 -19.67
N VAL A 184 -4.45 -14.14 -19.82
CA VAL A 184 -4.30 -13.19 -18.72
C VAL A 184 -5.23 -12.00 -18.93
N TYR A 185 -6.05 -11.69 -17.93
CA TYR A 185 -7.00 -10.59 -17.91
C TYR A 185 -6.63 -9.63 -16.78
N VAL A 186 -6.47 -8.35 -17.09
CA VAL A 186 -5.99 -7.35 -16.13
C VAL A 186 -6.92 -6.14 -16.10
N ASP A 187 -7.35 -5.73 -14.89
CA ASP A 187 -8.03 -4.45 -14.72
C ASP A 187 -7.05 -3.28 -14.76
N THR A 188 -7.49 -2.15 -15.32
CA THR A 188 -6.69 -0.93 -15.33
C THR A 188 -7.53 0.32 -15.11
N VAL A 189 -6.95 1.25 -14.35
CA VAL A 189 -7.45 2.61 -14.16
C VAL A 189 -6.94 3.60 -15.24
N GLY A 190 -6.03 3.15 -16.13
CA GLY A 190 -5.35 3.98 -17.13
C GLY A 190 -5.60 3.54 -18.58
N PRO A 191 -4.81 4.08 -19.53
CA PRO A 191 -4.80 3.61 -20.91
C PRO A 191 -4.29 2.15 -20.97
N PRO A 192 -5.10 1.19 -21.44
CA PRO A 192 -4.75 -0.22 -21.44
C PRO A 192 -3.58 -0.55 -22.38
N GLU A 193 -3.35 0.24 -23.43
CA GLU A 193 -2.43 -0.09 -24.52
C GLU A 193 -0.97 -0.19 -24.04
N LYS A 194 -0.52 0.81 -23.27
CA LYS A 194 0.85 0.83 -22.72
C LYS A 194 1.09 -0.28 -21.71
N TYR A 195 0.06 -0.61 -20.93
CA TYR A 195 0.16 -1.66 -19.93
C TYR A 195 0.20 -3.04 -20.60
N GLN A 196 -0.67 -3.26 -21.58
CA GLN A 196 -0.70 -4.48 -22.38
C GLN A 196 0.61 -4.70 -23.13
N GLU A 197 1.18 -3.66 -23.75
CA GLU A 197 2.46 -3.74 -24.45
C GLU A 197 3.60 -4.18 -23.50
N LYS A 198 3.67 -3.60 -22.30
CA LYS A 198 4.65 -3.99 -21.28
C LYS A 198 4.49 -5.45 -20.85
N LEU A 199 3.25 -5.88 -20.59
CA LEU A 199 2.96 -7.26 -20.20
C LEU A 199 3.30 -8.26 -21.32
N LEU A 200 2.94 -7.95 -22.56
CA LEU A 200 3.26 -8.80 -23.73
C LEU A 200 4.77 -8.89 -23.96
N LYS A 201 5.52 -7.81 -23.72
CA LYS A 201 6.99 -7.83 -23.80
C LYS A 201 7.60 -8.78 -22.76
N ARG A 202 7.01 -8.87 -21.57
CA ARG A 202 7.49 -9.74 -20.49
C ARG A 202 7.03 -11.19 -20.66
N PHE A 203 5.79 -11.39 -21.10
CA PHE A 203 5.14 -12.70 -21.22
C PHE A 203 4.55 -12.91 -22.64
N PRO A 204 5.40 -13.09 -23.66
CA PRO A 204 4.96 -13.15 -25.06
C PRO A 204 4.16 -14.42 -25.40
N SER A 205 4.20 -15.45 -24.57
CA SER A 205 3.51 -16.74 -24.79
C SER A 205 2.02 -16.71 -24.44
N PHE A 206 1.57 -15.73 -23.66
CA PHE A 206 0.20 -15.68 -23.17
C PHE A 206 -0.67 -14.74 -24.01
N LYS A 207 -1.96 -15.05 -24.07
CA LYS A 207 -2.95 -14.11 -24.60
C LYS A 207 -3.32 -13.12 -23.50
N ILE A 208 -2.82 -11.89 -23.60
CA ILE A 208 -3.00 -10.85 -22.57
C ILE A 208 -4.04 -9.83 -23.04
N THR A 209 -5.05 -9.61 -22.20
CA THR A 209 -6.10 -8.59 -22.41
C THR A 209 -6.12 -7.64 -21.21
N VAL A 210 -5.81 -6.38 -21.45
CA VAL A 210 -5.95 -5.32 -20.44
C VAL A 210 -7.19 -4.50 -20.76
N ALA A 211 -8.12 -4.39 -19.82
CA ALA A 211 -9.37 -3.67 -20.03
C ALA A 211 -9.75 -2.86 -18.79
N LYS A 212 -10.52 -1.79 -19.00
CA LYS A 212 -11.13 -1.05 -17.89
C LYS A 212 -12.37 -1.78 -17.42
N LYS A 213 -12.60 -1.86 -16.10
CA LYS A 213 -13.73 -2.58 -15.50
C LYS A 213 -13.72 -4.06 -15.88
N ALA A 214 -12.53 -4.64 -15.92
CA ALA A 214 -12.34 -6.04 -16.24
C ALA A 214 -12.97 -6.95 -15.16
N ASP A 215 -13.00 -6.49 -13.91
CA ASP A 215 -13.70 -7.12 -12.77
C ASP A 215 -15.21 -7.33 -13.02
N SER A 216 -15.82 -6.47 -13.82
CA SER A 216 -17.25 -6.51 -14.19
C SER A 216 -17.52 -7.38 -15.42
N THR A 217 -16.47 -7.74 -16.16
CA THR A 217 -16.55 -8.44 -17.45
C THR A 217 -16.10 -9.89 -17.32
N TYR A 218 -15.05 -10.13 -16.55
CA TYR A 218 -14.39 -11.42 -16.41
C TYR A 218 -14.50 -11.90 -14.95
N PRO A 219 -15.23 -13.00 -14.68
CA PRO A 219 -15.38 -13.55 -13.33
C PRO A 219 -14.04 -13.85 -12.63
N ILE A 220 -12.99 -14.18 -13.39
CA ILE A 220 -11.66 -14.44 -12.83
C ILE A 220 -10.99 -13.16 -12.30
N VAL A 221 -11.21 -12.02 -12.95
CA VAL A 221 -10.73 -10.72 -12.46
C VAL A 221 -11.54 -10.30 -11.23
N SER A 222 -12.85 -10.59 -11.21
CA SER A 222 -13.68 -10.40 -10.01
C SER A 222 -13.16 -11.21 -8.81
N ALA A 223 -12.79 -12.47 -9.02
CA ALA A 223 -12.20 -13.31 -7.96
C ALA A 223 -10.88 -12.70 -7.43
N ALA A 224 -10.00 -12.24 -8.33
CA ALA A 224 -8.77 -11.53 -7.96
C ALA A 224 -9.07 -10.24 -7.17
N SER A 225 -10.09 -9.48 -7.59
CA SER A 225 -10.59 -8.27 -6.93
C SER A 225 -11.02 -8.55 -5.50
N ILE A 226 -11.79 -9.62 -5.30
CA ILE A 226 -12.27 -10.05 -3.97
C ILE A 226 -11.08 -10.41 -3.08
N CYS A 227 -10.13 -11.21 -3.58
CA CYS A 227 -8.93 -11.58 -2.82
C CYS A 227 -8.12 -10.34 -2.39
N ALA A 228 -7.90 -9.39 -3.30
CA ALA A 228 -7.17 -8.15 -3.00
C ALA A 228 -7.92 -7.29 -1.96
N LYS A 229 -9.23 -7.12 -2.16
CA LYS A 229 -10.12 -6.32 -1.30
C LYS A 229 -10.24 -6.87 0.12
N VAL A 230 -10.53 -8.15 0.27
CA VAL A 230 -10.67 -8.81 1.58
C VAL A 230 -9.34 -8.77 2.33
N THR A 231 -8.23 -9.04 1.64
CA THR A 231 -6.89 -8.95 2.21
C THR A 231 -6.56 -7.53 2.68
N ARG A 232 -6.86 -6.51 1.86
CA ARG A 232 -6.63 -5.10 2.22
C ARG A 232 -7.44 -4.71 3.46
N ASP A 233 -8.72 -5.06 3.48
CA ASP A 233 -9.62 -4.67 4.58
C ASP A 233 -9.20 -5.37 5.88
N HIS A 234 -8.81 -6.65 5.83
CA HIS A 234 -8.27 -7.35 7.00
C HIS A 234 -6.89 -6.85 7.44
N ALA A 235 -6.02 -6.46 6.51
CA ALA A 235 -4.72 -5.89 6.83
C ALA A 235 -4.81 -4.59 7.63
N LEU A 236 -5.89 -3.82 7.44
CA LEU A 236 -6.19 -2.64 8.26
C LEU A 236 -6.76 -3.01 9.63
N LYS A 237 -7.63 -4.01 9.70
CA LYS A 237 -8.23 -4.50 10.97
C LYS A 237 -7.19 -5.02 11.95
N VAL A 238 -6.18 -5.73 11.45
CA VAL A 238 -5.10 -6.32 12.26
C VAL A 238 -3.81 -5.48 12.22
N TRP A 239 -3.90 -4.22 11.78
CA TRP A 239 -2.74 -3.37 11.64
C TRP A 239 -2.05 -3.15 12.99
N SER A 240 -0.76 -3.49 13.04
CA SER A 240 0.11 -3.23 14.20
C SER A 240 1.04 -2.07 13.87
N PHE A 241 1.01 -1.02 14.70
CA PHE A 241 1.84 0.17 14.53
C PHE A 241 3.26 -0.09 15.05
N PRO A 242 4.29 -0.07 14.19
CA PRO A 242 5.67 -0.25 14.63
C PRO A 242 6.15 0.88 15.56
N GLU A 243 5.45 2.00 15.61
CA GLU A 243 5.69 3.12 16.53
C GLU A 243 5.20 2.83 17.97
N GLY A 244 4.55 1.69 18.23
CA GLY A 244 4.00 1.35 19.54
C GLY A 244 2.64 2.00 19.85
N LEU A 245 1.97 2.55 18.84
CA LEU A 245 0.65 3.15 18.97
C LEU A 245 -0.43 2.06 19.08
N VAL A 246 -1.40 2.27 19.98
CA VAL A 246 -2.57 1.39 20.13
C VAL A 246 -3.79 2.15 19.64
N ILE A 247 -4.10 1.98 18.35
CA ILE A 247 -5.20 2.69 17.66
C ILE A 247 -6.09 1.63 17.04
N LYS A 248 -7.40 1.72 17.30
CA LYS A 248 -8.37 0.81 16.71
C LYS A 248 -8.61 1.15 15.24
N ASP A 249 -8.98 0.14 14.46
CA ASP A 249 -9.24 0.25 13.01
C ASP A 249 -10.31 1.30 12.65
N ASN A 250 -11.29 1.51 13.53
CA ASN A 250 -12.34 2.51 13.36
C ASN A 250 -11.90 3.95 13.67
N GLU A 251 -10.72 4.18 14.26
CA GLU A 251 -10.28 5.51 14.71
C GLU A 251 -9.54 6.30 13.62
N PHE A 252 -8.90 5.63 12.66
CA PHE A 252 -8.22 6.29 11.53
C PHE A 252 -9.09 6.41 10.27
N GLY A 253 -10.32 5.89 10.31
CA GLY A 253 -11.29 6.02 9.23
C GLY A 253 -11.03 5.10 8.03
N SER A 254 -11.66 5.44 6.91
CA SER A 254 -11.59 4.65 5.66
C SER A 254 -10.21 4.62 5.00
N GLY A 255 -9.34 5.57 5.37
CA GLY A 255 -8.03 5.82 4.77
C GLY A 255 -8.08 6.70 3.51
N TYR A 256 -9.26 7.10 3.02
CA TYR A 256 -9.36 7.97 1.86
C TYR A 256 -9.18 9.45 2.22
N PRO A 257 -8.48 10.26 1.41
CA PRO A 257 -8.29 11.70 1.65
C PRO A 257 -9.59 12.51 1.86
N GLY A 258 -10.70 12.01 1.29
CA GLY A 258 -12.02 12.64 1.38
C GLY A 258 -12.75 12.43 2.71
N ASP A 259 -12.33 11.46 3.52
CA ASP A 259 -12.99 11.06 4.75
C ASP A 259 -12.59 11.99 5.92
N PRO A 260 -13.57 12.61 6.62
CA PRO A 260 -13.31 13.45 7.78
C PRO A 260 -12.52 12.75 8.90
N VAL A 261 -12.76 11.45 9.15
CA VAL A 261 -12.05 10.70 10.20
C VAL A 261 -10.58 10.54 9.83
N THR A 262 -10.31 10.18 8.56
CA THR A 262 -8.95 10.07 8.01
C THR A 262 -8.19 11.40 8.10
N ARG A 263 -8.84 12.53 7.78
CA ARG A 263 -8.23 13.86 7.89
C ARG A 263 -7.90 14.24 9.34
N ARG A 264 -8.81 13.92 10.27
CA ARG A 264 -8.58 14.14 11.71
C ARG A 264 -7.40 13.32 12.20
N PHE A 265 -7.30 12.04 11.80
CA PHE A 265 -6.17 11.18 12.13
C PHE A 265 -4.83 11.80 11.70
N LEU A 266 -4.72 12.28 10.45
CA LEU A 266 -3.51 12.97 9.98
C LEU A 266 -3.22 14.27 10.76
N THR A 267 -4.23 14.91 11.31
CA THR A 267 -4.08 16.17 12.06
C THR A 267 -3.62 15.92 13.50
N GLU A 268 -4.06 14.81 14.11
CA GLU A 268 -3.85 14.45 15.52
C GLU A 268 -2.59 13.61 15.73
N TYR A 269 -2.26 12.71 14.79
CA TYR A 269 -1.13 11.78 14.90
C TYR A 269 0.10 12.22 14.10
N ILE A 270 0.30 13.53 13.98
CA ILE A 270 1.51 14.10 13.40
C ILE A 270 2.52 14.42 14.50
N ASP A 271 3.70 13.83 14.41
CA ASP A 271 4.89 14.18 15.17
C ASP A 271 5.64 15.33 14.47
N LEU A 272 6.12 16.30 15.24
CA LEU A 272 6.75 17.50 14.69
C LEU A 272 8.10 17.21 14.00
N VAL A 273 8.78 16.14 14.39
CA VAL A 273 10.10 15.76 13.85
C VAL A 273 9.96 14.62 12.84
N PHE A 274 9.21 13.57 13.18
CA PHE A 274 9.11 12.35 12.38
C PHE A 274 7.94 12.34 11.38
N GLY A 275 6.99 13.27 11.51
CA GLY A 275 5.80 13.30 10.67
C GLY A 275 4.78 12.25 11.11
N PHE A 276 4.50 11.25 10.28
CA PHE A 276 3.41 10.30 10.53
C PHE A 276 3.86 8.89 10.92
N PRO A 277 2.96 8.10 11.55
CA PRO A 277 3.13 6.66 11.65
C PRO A 277 3.24 6.00 10.26
N ARG A 278 3.93 4.87 10.16
CA ARG A 278 4.16 4.15 8.90
C ARG A 278 2.89 3.71 8.18
N LEU A 279 1.73 3.73 8.84
CA LEU A 279 0.44 3.52 8.17
C LEU A 279 0.17 4.56 7.07
N VAL A 280 0.70 5.77 7.23
CA VAL A 280 0.49 6.88 6.29
C VAL A 280 1.42 6.74 5.09
N ARG A 281 0.86 6.95 3.90
CA ARG A 281 1.62 7.08 2.66
C ARG A 281 2.08 8.51 2.51
N PHE A 282 3.33 8.79 2.86
CA PHE A 282 3.90 10.13 2.83
C PHE A 282 3.82 10.76 1.44
N SER A 283 3.93 9.95 0.37
CA SER A 283 3.90 10.41 -1.03
C SER A 283 2.54 10.89 -1.56
N TRP A 284 1.51 10.92 -0.71
CA TRP A 284 0.21 11.47 -1.07
C TRP A 284 0.20 12.96 -0.77
N SER A 285 -0.31 13.77 -1.69
CA SER A 285 -0.39 15.22 -1.51
C SER A 285 -1.12 15.66 -0.24
N THR A 286 -2.10 14.88 0.24
CA THR A 286 -2.79 15.15 1.51
C THR A 286 -1.86 15.00 2.72
N ALA A 287 -0.95 14.03 2.70
CA ALA A 287 0.07 13.86 3.73
C ALA A 287 1.16 14.93 3.60
N GLU A 288 1.64 15.22 2.38
CA GLU A 288 2.64 16.27 2.12
C GLU A 288 2.16 17.64 2.62
N ASN A 289 0.93 18.02 2.30
CA ASN A 289 0.36 19.30 2.74
C ASN A 289 0.21 19.37 4.27
N ALA A 290 -0.14 18.26 4.92
CA ALA A 290 -0.26 18.21 6.38
C ALA A 290 1.10 18.28 7.08
N LEU A 291 2.16 17.72 6.49
CA LEU A 291 3.53 17.88 6.99
C LEU A 291 3.99 19.33 6.88
N ALA A 292 3.80 19.96 5.72
CA ALA A 292 4.20 21.34 5.48
C ALA A 292 3.48 22.36 6.38
N ASP A 293 2.26 22.06 6.83
CA ASP A 293 1.48 22.94 7.71
C ASP A 293 1.91 22.87 9.19
N LYS A 294 2.39 21.70 9.65
CA LYS A 294 2.54 21.42 11.09
C LYS A 294 3.90 20.93 11.55
N ALA A 295 4.61 20.15 10.72
CA ALA A 295 5.91 19.59 11.10
C ALA A 295 7.02 20.62 10.90
N TYR A 296 8.20 20.34 11.45
CA TYR A 296 9.38 21.17 11.18
C TYR A 296 9.82 21.03 9.72
N ASP A 297 10.27 22.14 9.14
CA ASP A 297 10.86 22.15 7.82
C ASP A 297 12.13 21.28 7.80
N MET A 298 12.21 20.40 6.80
CA MET A 298 13.33 19.49 6.61
C MET A 298 13.85 19.64 5.19
N GLU A 299 15.14 19.95 5.08
CA GLU A 299 15.84 20.01 3.81
C GLU A 299 16.59 18.70 3.58
N PHE A 300 16.39 18.11 2.41
CA PHE A 300 17.16 16.95 1.94
C PHE A 300 18.12 17.40 0.84
N ASP A 301 19.26 16.72 0.74
CA ASP A 301 20.15 16.86 -0.42
C ASP A 301 19.36 16.55 -1.70
N GLU A 302 19.21 17.55 -2.57
CA GLU A 302 18.66 17.32 -3.90
C GLU A 302 19.57 16.31 -4.63
N PRO A 303 19.00 15.34 -5.37
CA PRO A 303 19.81 14.51 -6.23
C PRO A 303 20.56 15.42 -7.21
N ASP A 304 21.88 15.20 -7.35
CA ASP A 304 22.70 15.88 -8.34
C ASP A 304 21.94 15.91 -9.66
N SER A 305 21.51 17.10 -10.09
CA SER A 305 20.81 17.24 -11.36
C SER A 305 21.66 16.54 -12.43
N GLU A 306 21.11 15.58 -13.16
CA GLU A 306 21.81 14.72 -14.14
C GLU A 306 22.48 15.49 -15.32
N LYS A 307 22.60 16.81 -15.22
CA LYS A 307 23.38 17.61 -16.14
C LYS A 307 24.43 18.40 -15.35
N PRO A 308 25.72 18.09 -15.51
CA PRO A 308 26.74 19.02 -15.06
C PRO A 308 26.53 20.31 -15.86
N LYS A 309 26.01 21.36 -15.20
CA LYS A 309 26.04 22.70 -15.78
C LYS A 309 27.50 23.09 -15.89
N TYR A 310 28.10 22.84 -17.05
CA TYR A 310 29.45 23.27 -17.38
C TYR A 310 29.45 24.80 -17.50
N ALA A 311 29.44 25.48 -16.37
CA ALA A 311 29.63 26.92 -16.31
C ALA A 311 31.11 27.19 -16.55
N GLY A 312 31.46 27.47 -17.80
CA GLY A 312 32.80 27.89 -18.19
C GLY A 312 33.32 28.99 -17.28
N THR A 313 34.58 28.86 -16.86
CA THR A 313 35.24 29.77 -15.91
C THR A 313 35.21 31.20 -16.44
N LYS A 314 34.31 32.04 -15.91
CA LYS A 314 34.25 33.47 -16.28
C LYS A 314 35.59 34.14 -15.94
N LEU A 315 36.14 34.86 -16.92
CA LEU A 315 37.38 35.67 -16.80
C LEU A 315 37.38 36.62 -15.59
N THR A 316 36.21 36.98 -15.07
CA THR A 316 36.06 37.83 -13.87
C THR A 316 36.60 37.21 -12.58
N LYS A 317 36.89 35.90 -12.55
CA LYS A 317 37.57 35.27 -11.40
C LYS A 317 39.02 35.73 -11.22
N PHE A 318 39.71 36.12 -12.30
CA PHE A 318 41.11 36.56 -12.25
C PHE A 318 41.31 37.94 -11.57
N PHE A 319 40.26 38.74 -11.43
CA PHE A 319 40.33 40.11 -10.91
C PHE A 319 39.84 40.26 -9.45
N LYS A 320 39.52 39.15 -8.75
CA LYS A 320 38.94 39.19 -7.40
C LYS A 320 39.94 39.10 -6.24
N GLY A 321 41.25 39.04 -6.51
CA GLY A 321 42.27 38.79 -5.47
C GLY A 321 42.58 39.94 -4.51
N THR A 322 42.00 41.13 -4.70
CA THR A 322 42.39 42.33 -3.94
C THR A 322 41.17 43.16 -3.54
N THR A 323 41.02 43.44 -2.25
CA THR A 323 40.03 44.40 -1.75
C THR A 323 40.40 45.83 -2.18
N LYS A 324 39.45 46.77 -2.13
CA LYS A 324 39.71 48.20 -2.41
C LYS A 324 40.80 48.83 -1.52
N SER A 325 41.12 48.21 -0.38
CA SER A 325 42.15 48.61 0.58
C SER A 325 43.53 47.98 0.32
N GLY A 326 43.69 47.12 -0.69
CA GLY A 326 44.97 46.48 -1.01
C GLY A 326 45.26 45.20 -0.22
N GLU A 327 44.32 44.70 0.58
CA GLU A 327 44.48 43.41 1.26
C GLU A 327 44.23 42.25 0.27
N ILE A 328 45.18 41.31 0.26
CA ILE A 328 45.09 40.07 -0.51
C ILE A 328 44.02 39.20 0.15
N ILE A 329 42.92 38.93 -0.56
CA ILE A 329 41.96 37.92 -0.12
C ILE A 329 42.66 36.57 -0.27
N ARG A 330 43.17 36.02 0.84
CA ARG A 330 43.77 34.68 0.83
C ARG A 330 42.67 33.67 0.55
N GLU A 331 42.80 32.93 -0.54
CA GLU A 331 41.94 31.77 -0.78
C GLU A 331 42.12 30.78 0.37
N GLU A 332 41.00 30.26 0.88
CA GLU A 332 41.03 29.20 1.88
C GLU A 332 41.85 28.01 1.39
N CYS A 333 42.67 27.44 2.26
CA CYS A 333 43.45 26.27 1.92
C CYS A 333 42.52 25.16 1.42
N ARG A 334 42.82 24.61 0.23
CA ARG A 334 42.04 23.56 -0.43
C ARG A 334 41.72 22.40 0.51
N PHE A 335 42.62 22.07 1.43
CA PHE A 335 42.44 21.04 2.44
C PHE A 335 41.18 21.25 3.30
N PHE A 336 40.95 22.47 3.80
CA PHE A 336 39.80 22.82 4.64
C PHE A 336 38.51 22.85 3.83
N LYS A 337 38.55 23.52 2.67
CA LYS A 337 37.41 23.61 1.76
C LYS A 337 36.88 22.24 1.31
N GLN A 338 37.76 21.30 0.97
CA GLN A 338 37.36 19.94 0.57
C GLN A 338 36.79 19.09 1.71
N ARG A 339 37.03 19.49 2.96
CA ARG A 339 36.57 18.78 4.15
C ARG A 339 35.44 19.51 4.88
N HIS A 340 34.95 20.60 4.31
CA HIS A 340 33.92 21.46 4.92
C HIS A 340 34.30 21.89 6.35
N LEU A 341 35.57 22.27 6.54
CA LEU A 341 36.10 22.77 7.81
C LEU A 341 36.24 24.29 7.75
N GLU A 342 35.70 24.98 8.75
CA GLU A 342 35.80 26.43 8.90
C GLU A 342 36.26 26.82 10.31
N SER A 343 36.79 28.04 10.44
CA SER A 343 37.21 28.56 11.75
C SER A 343 36.00 29.10 12.50
N VAL A 344 35.68 28.49 13.64
CA VAL A 344 34.61 28.97 14.53
C VAL A 344 35.15 30.13 15.36
N MET A 345 34.57 31.33 15.17
CA MET A 345 34.93 32.52 15.95
C MET A 345 33.98 32.77 17.13
N GLU A 346 32.76 32.22 17.06
CA GLU A 346 31.76 32.27 18.12
C GLU A 346 31.15 30.87 18.28
N PHE A 347 31.06 30.40 19.53
CA PHE A 347 30.50 29.11 19.91
C PHE A 347 29.12 29.25 20.52
#